data_AF-A0A834ALY9-F1
#
_entry.id   AF-A0A834ALY9-F1
#
_cell.length_a   1.000
_cell.length_b   1.000
_cell.length_c   1.000
_cell.angle_alpha   90.00
_cell.angle_beta   90.00
_cell.angle_gamma   90.00
#
_symmetry.space_group_name_H-M   'P 1'
#
loop_
_entity.id
_entity.type
_entity.pdbx_description
1 polymer ?
#
loop_
_entity_poly.entity_id
_entity_poly.type
_entity_poly.pdbx_seq_one_letter_code
_entity_poly.pdbx_strand_id
1 'polypeptide(L)'
;MPPKKQAQAGGSKKAEQKKKEKIIEDKTFGLKNKKGAKQQKFIKAVTHQVKFGQQNPRQVAQSEAEKKLKKDDKKKELQELNELFKPVVAAQKISKGADPKSVVCAFFKQGQCTKGDKCKFSHDLTLERKCEKRSVYIDARDEELEKDTMDNWDEKKLEEVVNKKHGEAEKKKPKTQI
;
A
#
# COMPACT_ATOMS: atom_id res chain seq x y z
N MET A 1 -26.32 -57.45 -36.08
CA MET A 1 -26.20 -56.69 -34.81
C MET A 1 -24.74 -56.31 -34.60
N PRO A 2 -24.35 -55.04 -34.77
CA PRO A 2 -22.99 -54.60 -34.52
C PRO A 2 -22.74 -54.37 -33.01
N PRO A 3 -21.55 -54.72 -32.48
CA PRO A 3 -21.27 -54.66 -31.06
C PRO A 3 -21.05 -53.21 -30.59
N LYS A 4 -21.65 -52.90 -29.44
CA LYS A 4 -21.61 -51.61 -28.76
C LYS A 4 -20.19 -51.28 -28.31
N LYS A 5 -19.55 -50.29 -28.97
CA LYS A 5 -18.28 -49.69 -28.52
C LYS A 5 -18.47 -49.12 -27.12
N GLN A 6 -17.74 -49.67 -26.15
CA GLN A 6 -17.61 -49.11 -24.81
C GLN A 6 -16.86 -47.78 -24.89
N ALA A 7 -17.50 -46.70 -24.45
CA ALA A 7 -16.89 -45.40 -24.29
C ALA A 7 -15.86 -45.46 -23.15
N GLN A 8 -14.60 -45.18 -23.44
CA GLN A 8 -13.58 -45.02 -22.41
C GLN A 8 -13.86 -43.76 -21.58
N ALA A 9 -14.18 -43.98 -20.31
CA ALA A 9 -14.31 -42.94 -19.31
C ALA A 9 -12.99 -42.18 -19.12
N GLY A 10 -13.01 -40.87 -19.36
CA GLY A 10 -11.88 -39.98 -19.08
C GLY A 10 -11.57 -39.95 -17.59
N GLY A 11 -10.46 -40.57 -17.19
CA GLY A 11 -9.96 -40.51 -15.82
C GLY A 11 -9.57 -39.07 -15.44
N SER A 12 -10.01 -38.63 -14.27
CA SER A 12 -9.70 -37.30 -13.72
C SER A 12 -8.19 -37.01 -13.70
N LYS A 13 -7.78 -35.75 -13.95
CA LYS A 13 -6.36 -35.30 -13.91
C LYS A 13 -5.61 -35.75 -12.64
N LYS A 14 -6.33 -35.92 -11.53
CA LYS A 14 -5.83 -36.42 -10.23
C LYS A 14 -5.46 -37.91 -10.27
N ALA A 15 -6.21 -38.73 -10.99
CA ALA A 15 -5.90 -40.16 -11.17
C ALA A 15 -4.67 -40.37 -12.06
N GLU A 16 -4.49 -39.56 -13.11
CA GLU A 16 -3.30 -39.58 -13.97
C GLU A 16 -2.04 -39.13 -13.23
N GLN A 17 -2.13 -38.10 -12.38
CA GLN A 17 -1.00 -37.66 -11.54
C GLN A 17 -0.56 -38.75 -10.55
N LYS A 18 -1.51 -39.40 -9.86
CA LYS A 18 -1.19 -40.53 -8.97
C LYS A 18 -0.54 -41.71 -9.69
N LYS A 19 -0.94 -42.00 -10.94
CA LYS A 19 -0.29 -43.03 -11.76
C LYS A 19 1.15 -42.64 -12.10
N LYS A 20 1.40 -41.38 -12.47
CA LYS A 20 2.75 -40.85 -12.75
C LYS A 20 3.64 -40.88 -11.50
N GLU A 21 3.10 -40.56 -10.33
CA GLU A 21 3.81 -40.64 -9.05
C GLU A 21 4.19 -42.08 -8.70
N LYS A 22 3.29 -43.06 -8.87
CA LYS A 22 3.60 -44.48 -8.69
C LYS A 22 4.70 -44.98 -9.64
N ILE A 23 4.67 -44.56 -10.91
CA ILE A 23 5.72 -44.91 -11.89
C ILE A 23 7.07 -44.30 -11.49
N ILE A 24 7.07 -43.09 -10.93
CA ILE A 24 8.28 -42.45 -10.41
C ILE A 24 8.80 -43.22 -9.19
N GLU A 25 7.93 -43.58 -8.25
CA GLU A 25 8.32 -44.33 -7.06
C GLU A 25 8.91 -45.69 -7.42
N ASP A 26 8.33 -46.40 -8.38
CA ASP A 26 8.81 -47.69 -8.88
C ASP A 26 10.15 -47.56 -9.61
N LYS A 27 10.28 -46.62 -10.57
CA LYS A 27 11.53 -46.41 -11.32
C LYS A 27 12.66 -45.78 -10.51
N THR A 28 12.34 -45.14 -9.38
CA THR A 28 13.33 -44.53 -8.48
C THR A 28 13.50 -45.32 -7.18
N PHE A 29 12.85 -46.49 -7.08
CA PHE A 29 12.90 -47.37 -5.92
C PHE A 29 14.35 -47.83 -5.67
N GLY A 30 14.78 -47.82 -4.41
CA GLY A 30 16.15 -48.15 -4.00
C GLY A 30 17.24 -47.12 -4.34
N LEU A 31 17.00 -46.21 -5.30
CA LEU A 31 17.95 -45.15 -5.66
C LEU A 31 17.78 -43.88 -4.82
N LYS A 32 16.59 -43.60 -4.29
CA LYS A 32 16.31 -42.42 -3.45
C LYS A 32 17.17 -42.34 -2.18
N ASN A 33 17.56 -43.48 -1.59
CA ASN A 33 18.41 -43.52 -0.39
C ASN A 33 19.92 -43.36 -0.69
N LYS A 34 20.34 -43.45 -1.96
CA LYS A 34 21.72 -43.20 -2.38
C LYS A 34 21.89 -41.71 -2.68
N LYS A 35 22.56 -40.98 -1.79
CA LYS A 35 22.86 -39.54 -1.93
C LYS A 35 23.94 -39.20 -2.98
N GLY A 36 24.35 -40.16 -3.82
CA GLY A 36 25.37 -39.95 -4.84
C GLY A 36 24.92 -38.96 -5.93
N ALA A 37 25.81 -38.06 -6.36
CA ALA A 37 25.51 -37.04 -7.37
C ALA A 37 25.03 -37.63 -8.71
N LYS A 38 25.56 -38.81 -9.11
CA LYS A 38 25.13 -39.52 -10.32
C LYS A 38 23.71 -40.08 -10.18
N GLN A 39 23.39 -40.70 -9.03
CA GLN A 39 22.05 -41.19 -8.73
C GLN A 39 21.02 -40.06 -8.64
N GLN A 40 21.38 -38.93 -8.04
CA GLN A 40 20.50 -37.76 -7.98
C GLN A 40 20.21 -37.18 -9.37
N LYS A 41 21.20 -37.12 -10.26
CA LYS A 41 20.99 -36.72 -11.67
C LYS A 41 20.07 -37.70 -12.40
N PHE A 42 20.23 -39.01 -12.18
CA PHE A 42 19.37 -40.03 -12.77
C PHE A 42 17.91 -39.93 -12.28
N ILE A 43 17.70 -39.76 -10.96
CA ILE A 43 16.37 -39.55 -10.38
C ILE A 43 15.71 -38.30 -10.97
N LYS A 44 16.46 -37.20 -11.13
CA LYS A 44 15.97 -35.97 -11.78
C LYS A 44 15.60 -36.20 -13.25
N ALA A 45 16.41 -36.95 -14.01
CA ALA A 45 16.11 -37.26 -15.41
C ALA A 45 14.85 -38.14 -15.55
N VAL A 46 14.73 -39.21 -14.76
CA VAL A 46 13.57 -40.13 -14.78
C VAL A 46 12.29 -39.43 -14.32
N THR A 47 12.35 -38.64 -13.25
CA THR A 47 11.19 -37.85 -12.79
C THR A 47 10.75 -36.84 -13.85
N HIS A 48 11.69 -36.18 -14.53
CA HIS A 48 11.39 -35.24 -15.60
C HIS A 48 10.78 -35.95 -16.81
N GLN A 49 11.31 -37.11 -17.21
CA GLN A 49 10.79 -37.90 -18.33
C GLN A 49 9.37 -38.41 -18.08
N VAL A 50 9.04 -38.85 -16.86
CA VAL A 50 7.69 -39.32 -16.52
C VAL A 50 6.70 -38.18 -16.31
N LYS A 51 7.14 -37.02 -15.80
CA LYS A 51 6.26 -35.85 -15.59
C LYS A 51 5.97 -35.09 -16.88
N PHE A 52 6.98 -34.90 -17.72
CA PHE A 52 6.92 -33.98 -18.87
C PHE A 52 7.05 -34.68 -20.22
N GLY A 53 7.63 -35.89 -20.29
CA GLY A 53 7.92 -36.58 -21.55
C GLY A 53 6.71 -37.06 -22.34
N GLN A 54 5.49 -36.97 -21.78
CA GLN A 54 4.25 -37.37 -22.46
C GLN A 54 3.27 -36.21 -22.68
N GLN A 55 3.73 -34.96 -22.55
CA GLN A 55 2.87 -33.82 -22.86
C GLN A 55 3.09 -33.38 -24.30
N ASN A 56 2.00 -33.25 -25.06
CA ASN A 56 2.05 -32.62 -26.38
C ASN A 56 2.69 -31.22 -26.25
N PRO A 57 3.69 -30.87 -27.08
CA PRO A 57 4.36 -29.57 -27.02
C PRO A 57 3.38 -28.38 -27.02
N ARG A 58 2.25 -28.55 -27.73
CA ARG A 58 1.15 -27.58 -27.80
C ARG A 58 0.42 -27.37 -26.46
N GLN A 59 0.23 -28.42 -25.65
CA GLN A 59 -0.40 -28.31 -24.32
C GLN A 59 0.55 -27.71 -23.28
N VAL A 60 1.86 -28.00 -23.37
CA VAL A 60 2.85 -27.40 -22.48
C VAL A 60 2.92 -25.89 -22.72
N ALA A 61 3.03 -25.48 -23.99
CA ALA A 61 3.03 -24.07 -24.39
C ALA A 61 1.77 -23.32 -23.92
N GLN A 62 0.58 -23.94 -24.05
CA GLN A 62 -0.67 -23.37 -23.55
C GLN A 62 -0.67 -23.21 -22.01
N SER A 63 -0.19 -24.22 -21.27
CA SER A 63 -0.14 -24.16 -19.80
C SER A 63 0.88 -23.16 -19.26
N GLU A 64 2.00 -22.94 -19.97
CA GLU A 64 2.99 -21.91 -19.62
C GLU A 64 2.51 -20.50 -19.97
N ALA A 65 1.82 -20.34 -21.10
CA ALA A 65 1.18 -19.07 -21.46
C ALA A 65 0.13 -18.66 -20.41
N GLU A 66 -0.72 -19.60 -19.97
CA GLU A 66 -1.72 -19.34 -18.92
C GLU A 66 -1.09 -18.99 -17.57
N LYS A 67 0.03 -19.64 -17.20
CA LYS A 67 0.76 -19.31 -15.96
C LYS A 67 1.44 -17.96 -16.03
N LYS A 68 1.99 -17.58 -17.19
CA LYS A 68 2.60 -16.26 -17.42
C LYS A 68 1.54 -15.16 -17.37
N LEU A 69 0.38 -15.36 -17.99
CA LEU A 69 -0.76 -14.43 -17.93
C LEU A 69 -1.24 -14.22 -16.48
N LYS A 70 -1.49 -15.30 -15.73
CA LYS A 70 -1.91 -15.20 -14.31
C LYS A 70 -0.86 -14.51 -13.42
N LYS A 71 0.44 -14.69 -13.72
CA LYS A 71 1.51 -14.02 -12.99
C LYS A 71 1.60 -12.53 -13.35
N ASP A 72 1.34 -12.18 -14.60
CA ASP A 72 1.32 -10.80 -15.08
C ASP A 72 0.11 -10.04 -14.52
N ASP A 73 -1.08 -10.64 -14.53
CA ASP A 73 -2.30 -10.09 -13.90
C ASP A 73 -2.09 -9.86 -12.41
N LYS A 74 -1.56 -10.86 -11.69
CA LYS A 74 -1.29 -10.70 -10.25
C LYS A 74 -0.24 -9.62 -9.96
N LYS A 75 0.70 -9.39 -10.89
CA LYS A 75 1.70 -8.32 -10.76
C LYS A 75 1.08 -6.95 -11.05
N LYS A 76 0.18 -6.86 -12.05
CA LYS A 76 -0.58 -5.65 -12.37
C LYS A 76 -1.52 -5.26 -11.25
N GLU A 77 -2.28 -6.21 -10.70
CA GLU A 77 -3.15 -5.98 -9.53
C GLU A 77 -2.36 -5.46 -8.34
N LEU A 78 -1.19 -6.04 -8.04
CA LEU A 78 -0.32 -5.55 -6.97
C LEU A 78 0.23 -4.14 -7.25
N GLN A 79 0.48 -3.83 -8.53
CA GLN A 79 0.97 -2.51 -8.95
C GLN A 79 -0.13 -1.46 -8.85
N GLU A 80 -1.35 -1.78 -9.29
CA GLU A 80 -2.54 -0.93 -9.13
C GLU A 80 -2.87 -0.69 -7.65
N LEU A 81 -2.74 -1.73 -6.80
CA LEU A 81 -2.90 -1.58 -5.37
C LEU A 81 -1.84 -0.64 -4.79
N ASN A 82 -0.58 -0.78 -5.20
CA ASN A 82 0.48 0.12 -4.75
C ASN A 82 0.28 1.56 -5.25
N GLU A 83 -0.24 1.74 -6.46
CA GLU A 83 -0.51 3.06 -7.04
C GLU A 83 -1.70 3.75 -6.37
N LEU A 84 -2.74 2.99 -6.02
CA LEU A 84 -3.90 3.49 -5.27
C LEU A 84 -3.58 3.85 -3.82
N PHE A 85 -2.78 3.01 -3.15
CA PHE A 85 -2.41 3.20 -1.74
C PHE A 85 -1.12 4.01 -1.54
N LYS A 86 -0.48 4.49 -2.60
CA LYS A 86 0.66 5.39 -2.47
C LYS A 86 0.17 6.72 -1.88
N PRO A 87 0.56 7.05 -0.63
CA PRO A 87 0.23 8.35 -0.07
C PRO A 87 0.91 9.40 -0.95
N VAL A 88 0.12 10.38 -1.41
CA VAL A 88 0.62 11.55 -2.15
C VAL A 88 1.48 12.39 -1.20
N VAL A 89 2.73 11.99 -1.02
CA VAL A 89 3.73 12.83 -0.36
C VAL A 89 4.33 13.70 -1.44
N ALA A 90 3.77 14.90 -1.59
CA ALA A 90 4.49 15.98 -2.23
C ALA A 90 5.86 16.09 -1.55
N ALA A 91 6.94 15.98 -2.33
CA ALA A 91 8.30 16.03 -1.81
C ALA A 91 8.45 17.24 -0.86
N GLN A 92 8.83 16.99 0.40
CA GLN A 92 9.00 18.03 1.41
C GLN A 92 10.02 19.06 0.89
N LYS A 93 9.52 20.24 0.50
CA LYS A 93 10.34 21.39 0.14
C LYS A 93 10.79 22.05 1.44
N ILE A 94 12.05 21.88 1.79
CA ILE A 94 12.66 22.57 2.92
C ILE A 94 13.03 23.99 2.47
N SER A 95 12.82 24.99 3.33
CA SER A 95 13.27 26.37 3.10
C SER A 95 14.80 26.43 2.99
N LYS A 96 15.34 27.39 2.22
CA LYS A 96 16.77 27.47 1.81
C LYS A 96 17.78 27.75 2.95
N GLY A 97 17.43 27.53 4.21
CA GLY A 97 18.32 27.72 5.37
C GLY A 97 18.12 26.70 6.50
N ALA A 98 17.23 25.72 6.36
CA ALA A 98 17.05 24.68 7.36
C ALA A 98 17.85 23.42 7.00
N ASP A 99 18.60 22.91 7.98
CA ASP A 99 19.39 21.70 7.80
C ASP A 99 18.46 20.51 7.52
N PRO A 100 18.65 19.78 6.41
CA PRO A 100 17.71 18.75 5.99
C PRO A 100 17.62 17.58 6.98
N LYS A 101 18.66 17.39 7.81
CA LYS A 101 18.73 16.36 8.85
C LYS A 101 18.02 16.74 10.15
N SER A 102 17.56 17.99 10.29
CA SER A 102 16.69 18.41 11.40
C SER A 102 15.22 18.08 11.15
N VAL A 103 14.84 17.84 9.89
CA VAL A 103 13.46 17.54 9.48
C VAL A 103 13.27 16.03 9.35
N VAL A 104 12.18 15.51 9.92
CA VAL A 104 11.82 14.09 9.78
C VAL A 104 11.39 13.79 8.35
N CYS A 105 11.93 12.68 7.81
CA CYS A 105 11.62 12.23 6.46
C CYS A 105 10.15 11.80 6.35
N ALA A 106 9.37 12.45 5.47
CA ALA A 106 7.99 12.06 5.21
C ALA A 106 7.85 10.61 4.73
N PHE A 107 8.80 10.12 3.93
CA PHE A 107 8.81 8.73 3.47
C PHE A 107 9.12 7.75 4.61
N PHE A 108 9.94 8.16 5.59
CA PHE A 108 10.24 7.32 6.76
C PHE A 108 9.05 7.25 7.69
N LYS A 109 8.37 8.38 7.91
CA LYS A 109 7.12 8.46 8.68
C LYS A 109 6.04 7.51 8.15
N GLN A 110 6.05 7.24 6.84
CA GLN A 110 5.12 6.33 6.17
C GLN A 110 5.67 4.91 5.97
N GLY A 111 6.90 4.63 6.41
CA GLY A 111 7.53 3.32 6.25
C GLY A 111 7.95 2.98 4.81
N GLN A 112 7.97 3.95 3.90
CA GLN A 112 8.32 3.77 2.48
C GLN A 112 9.72 4.29 2.13
N CYS A 113 10.50 4.76 3.11
CA CYS A 113 11.85 5.26 2.84
C CYS A 113 12.83 4.12 2.55
N THR A 114 13.33 4.06 1.31
CA THR A 114 14.34 3.09 0.87
C THR A 114 15.79 3.54 1.13
N LYS A 115 15.99 4.78 1.59
CA LYS A 115 17.31 5.41 1.74
C LYS A 115 18.02 5.05 3.06
N GLY A 116 17.29 4.51 4.04
CA GLY A 116 17.85 4.15 5.35
C GLY A 116 18.61 5.31 6.01
N ASP A 117 19.70 5.01 6.71
CA ASP A 117 20.50 6.00 7.46
C ASP A 117 21.22 7.03 6.56
N LYS A 118 21.28 6.78 5.26
CA LYS A 118 21.84 7.70 4.25
C LYS A 118 20.79 8.69 3.73
N CYS A 119 19.58 8.70 4.29
CA CYS A 119 18.56 9.65 3.91
C CYS A 119 19.00 11.09 4.19
N LYS A 120 18.66 12.02 3.28
CA LYS A 120 18.90 13.46 3.45
C LYS A 120 18.10 14.03 4.63
N PHE A 121 17.00 13.38 4.98
CA PHE A 121 16.10 13.74 6.05
C PHE A 121 16.27 12.79 7.25
N SER A 122 15.93 13.25 8.45
CA SER A 122 16.06 12.44 9.66
C SER A 122 15.11 11.25 9.70
N HIS A 123 15.59 10.12 10.19
CA HIS A 123 14.79 8.94 10.54
C HIS A 123 14.51 8.87 12.05
N ASP A 124 14.76 9.95 12.78
CA ASP A 124 14.46 10.03 14.20
C ASP A 124 13.03 10.57 14.41
N LEU A 125 12.12 9.66 14.77
CA LEU A 125 10.72 10.01 15.12
C LEU A 125 10.61 10.86 16.38
N THR A 126 11.67 10.95 17.20
CA THR A 126 11.66 11.78 18.41
C THR A 126 11.76 13.28 18.08
N LEU A 127 12.29 13.65 16.90
CA LEU A 127 12.39 15.04 16.47
C LEU A 127 11.00 15.66 16.25
N GLU A 128 10.01 14.90 15.77
CA GLU A 128 8.65 15.40 15.53
C GLU A 128 7.86 15.57 16.84
N ARG A 129 8.26 14.87 17.92
CA ARG A 129 7.63 14.99 19.25
C ARG A 129 8.12 16.20 20.05
N LYS A 130 9.13 16.91 19.57
CA LYS A 130 9.64 18.14 20.19
C LYS A 130 8.86 19.40 19.78
N CYS A 131 7.79 19.26 19.00
CA CYS A 131 6.81 20.35 18.88
C CYS A 131 6.24 20.64 20.28
N GLU A 132 6.29 21.91 20.68
CA GLU A 132 5.86 22.40 21.98
C GLU A 132 4.49 21.82 22.34
N LYS A 133 4.40 21.15 23.49
CA LYS A 133 3.14 20.55 23.95
C LYS A 133 2.14 21.69 24.10
N ARG A 134 1.12 21.73 23.25
CA ARG A 134 0.01 22.65 23.41
C ARG A 134 -0.52 22.50 24.84
N SER A 135 -0.38 23.55 25.64
CA SER A 135 -0.81 23.54 27.03
C SER A 135 -2.33 23.34 27.05
N VAL A 136 -2.79 22.31 27.76
CA VAL A 136 -4.23 22.06 27.96
C VAL A 136 -4.90 23.22 28.70
N TYR A 137 -4.10 23.99 29.46
CA TYR A 137 -4.56 25.11 30.28
C TYR A 137 -4.48 26.48 29.59
N ILE A 138 -3.90 26.56 28.38
CA ILE A 138 -3.90 27.79 27.58
C ILE A 138 -4.82 27.52 26.39
N ASP A 139 -6.06 27.98 26.50
CA ASP A 139 -6.98 27.97 25.37
C ASP A 139 -6.55 29.08 24.40
N ALA A 140 -6.40 28.76 23.12
CA ALA A 140 -6.07 29.77 22.11
C ALA A 140 -7.17 30.84 21.97
N ARG A 141 -8.39 30.54 22.45
CA ARG A 141 -9.49 31.50 22.52
C ARG A 141 -9.25 32.57 23.58
N ASP A 142 -8.58 32.26 24.68
CA ASP A 142 -8.31 33.23 25.74
C ASP A 142 -7.25 34.23 25.29
N GLU A 143 -6.22 33.78 24.57
CA GLU A 143 -5.24 34.70 23.95
C GLU A 143 -5.88 35.65 22.92
N GLU A 144 -6.90 35.19 22.20
CA GLU A 144 -7.63 36.01 21.23
C GLU A 144 -8.52 37.04 21.94
N LEU A 145 -9.16 36.65 23.05
CA LEU A 145 -9.93 37.52 23.92
C LEU A 145 -9.07 38.59 24.62
N GLU A 146 -7.88 38.23 25.10
CA GLU A 146 -6.93 39.17 25.70
C GLU A 146 -6.34 40.15 24.68
N LYS A 147 -6.23 39.75 23.40
CA LYS A 147 -5.82 40.63 22.30
C LYS A 147 -6.98 41.47 21.74
N ASP A 148 -8.23 41.19 22.11
CA ASP A 148 -9.43 41.91 21.68
C ASP A 148 -9.80 43.07 22.62
N THR A 149 -8.81 43.83 23.08
CA THR A 149 -9.00 45.07 23.82
C THR A 149 -9.47 46.20 22.90
N MET A 150 -10.31 47.12 23.39
CA MET A 150 -10.89 48.25 22.63
C MET A 150 -9.87 49.06 21.82
N ASP A 151 -8.63 49.14 22.30
CA ASP A 151 -7.52 49.83 21.64
C ASP A 151 -7.10 49.20 20.30
N ASN A 152 -7.44 47.93 20.06
CA ASN A 152 -7.09 47.17 18.86
C ASN A 152 -8.28 46.97 17.90
N TRP A 153 -9.39 47.71 18.10
CA TRP A 153 -10.58 47.62 17.27
C TRP A 153 -10.47 48.52 16.05
N ASP A 154 -10.55 47.90 14.86
CA ASP A 154 -10.66 48.65 13.61
C ASP A 154 -12.00 49.41 13.53
N GLU A 155 -12.01 50.53 12.79
CA GLU A 155 -13.15 51.45 12.62
C GLU A 155 -14.46 50.72 12.23
N LYS A 156 -14.34 49.67 11.41
CA LYS A 156 -15.45 48.80 11.00
C LYS A 156 -16.04 47.97 12.14
N LYS A 157 -15.19 47.44 13.03
CA LYS A 157 -15.62 46.65 14.21
C LYS A 157 -16.27 47.58 15.25
N LEU A 158 -15.75 48.80 15.38
CA LEU A 158 -16.34 49.84 16.22
C LEU A 158 -17.73 50.25 15.72
N GLU A 159 -17.88 50.53 14.42
CA GLU A 159 -19.18 50.85 13.80
C GLU A 159 -20.20 49.73 13.98
N GLU A 160 -19.80 48.46 13.85
CA GLU A 160 -20.67 47.31 14.05
C GLU A 160 -21.18 47.22 15.50
N VAL A 161 -20.29 47.42 16.48
CA VAL A 161 -20.65 47.38 17.91
C VAL A 161 -21.53 48.59 18.29
N VAL A 162 -21.22 49.78 17.78
CA VAL A 162 -22.04 50.99 17.98
C VAL A 162 -23.42 50.80 17.37
N ASN A 163 -23.53 50.29 16.15
CA ASN A 163 -24.83 49.99 15.52
C ASN A 163 -25.61 48.93 16.28
N LYS A 164 -24.94 47.93 16.86
CA LYS A 164 -25.58 46.89 17.67
C LYS A 164 -26.07 47.42 19.03
N LYS A 165 -25.37 48.39 19.63
CA LYS A 165 -25.75 49.02 20.91
C LYS A 165 -26.76 50.16 20.77
N HIS A 166 -26.63 50.98 19.73
CA HIS A 166 -27.44 52.19 19.53
C HIS A 166 -28.48 52.08 18.41
N GLY A 167 -28.34 51.14 17.48
CA GLY A 167 -29.25 51.01 16.33
C GLY A 167 -30.68 50.63 16.71
N GLU A 168 -30.90 49.98 17.86
CA GLU A 168 -32.24 49.73 18.39
C GLU A 168 -32.82 50.92 19.17
N ALA A 169 -31.95 51.74 19.78
CA ALA A 169 -32.34 52.93 20.54
C ALA A 169 -32.64 54.14 19.64
N GLU A 170 -31.89 54.31 18.55
CA GLU A 170 -32.09 55.36 17.55
C GLU A 170 -33.34 55.11 16.69
N LYS A 171 -33.64 53.83 16.34
CA LYS A 171 -34.87 53.46 15.62
C LYS A 171 -36.15 53.76 16.41
N LYS A 172 -36.07 53.82 17.75
CA LYS A 172 -37.23 54.04 18.64
C LYS A 172 -37.44 55.52 18.99
N LYS A 173 -36.53 56.41 18.60
CA LYS A 173 -36.71 57.86 18.81
C LYS A 173 -37.36 58.48 17.56
N PRO A 174 -38.48 59.20 17.69
CA PRO A 174 -39.10 59.87 16.55
C PRO A 174 -38.15 60.95 16.03
N LYS A 175 -37.91 60.95 14.71
CA LYS A 175 -37.07 61.93 14.03
C LYS A 175 -37.74 63.30 14.11
N THR A 176 -37.22 64.19 14.95
CA THR A 176 -37.64 65.59 14.98
C THR A 176 -37.13 66.26 13.70
N GLN A 177 -38.05 66.51 12.76
CA GLN A 177 -37.79 67.40 11.62
C GLN A 177 -37.92 68.84 12.13
N ILE A 178 -36.85 69.62 11.96
CA ILE A 178 -36.88 71.09 11.99
C ILE A 178 -36.99 71.55 10.54
#